data_AF-A0A3Q9IAM0-F1
#
_entry.id   AF-A0A3Q9IAM0-F1
#
_cell.length_a   1.000
_cell.length_b   1.000
_cell.length_c   1.000
_cell.angle_alpha   90.00
_cell.angle_beta   90.00
_cell.angle_gamma   90.00
#
_symmetry.space_group_name_H-M   'P 1'
#
loop_
_entity.id
_entity.type
_entity.pdbx_description
1 polymer ?
#
loop_
_entity_poly.entity_id
_entity_poly.type
_entity_poly.pdbx_seq_one_letter_code
_entity_poly.pdbx_strand_id
1 'polypeptide(L)' 'MTNSDNGESNKTQEEISSFNSVTDHYRNIMGVPTQKIDMEKMPRILRYFGYFVFTIIAVGTLLYIVMYILQFFR' A
#
# COMPACT_ATOMS: atom_id res chain seq x y z
N MET A 1 -50.01 -18.75 -9.32
CA MET A 1 -49.72 -18.36 -7.93
C MET A 1 -48.21 -18.22 -7.84
N THR A 2 -47.65 -17.03 -8.09
CA THR A 2 -47.06 -16.10 -7.09
C THR A 2 -46.03 -16.81 -6.17
N ASN A 3 -44.83 -16.32 -5.92
CA ASN A 3 -44.24 -15.00 -6.10
C ASN A 3 -42.74 -15.07 -5.78
N SER A 4 -42.01 -14.05 -6.25
CA SER A 4 -40.84 -13.43 -5.62
C SER A 4 -39.60 -14.27 -5.28
N ASP A 5 -38.56 -14.13 -6.10
CA ASP A 5 -37.16 -14.10 -5.59
C ASP A 5 -36.19 -13.30 -6.49
N ASN A 6 -36.57 -12.06 -6.87
CA ASN A 6 -35.77 -11.21 -7.77
C ASN A 6 -35.24 -9.93 -7.07
N GLY A 7 -35.19 -9.92 -5.73
CA GLY A 7 -34.93 -8.71 -4.94
C GLY A 7 -33.49 -8.51 -4.45
N GLU A 8 -32.69 -9.56 -4.32
CA GLU A 8 -31.37 -9.47 -3.67
C GLU A 8 -30.20 -9.19 -4.65
N SER A 9 -30.31 -9.61 -5.91
CA SER A 9 -29.21 -9.49 -6.87
C SER A 9 -28.95 -8.05 -7.36
N ASN A 10 -29.96 -7.16 -7.32
CA ASN A 10 -29.80 -5.78 -7.81
C ASN A 10 -29.08 -4.88 -6.79
N LYS A 11 -29.32 -5.06 -5.49
CA LYS A 11 -28.65 -4.27 -4.45
C LYS A 11 -27.14 -4.49 -4.46
N THR A 12 -26.70 -5.74 -4.59
CA THR A 12 -25.27 -6.10 -4.55
C THR A 12 -24.50 -5.50 -5.73
N GLN A 13 -25.09 -5.47 -6.94
CA GLN A 13 -24.42 -4.89 -8.12
C GLN A 13 -24.38 -3.36 -8.09
N GLU A 14 -25.44 -2.72 -7.61
CA GLU A 14 -25.49 -1.26 -7.44
C GLU A 14 -24.52 -0.80 -6.34
N GLU A 15 -24.41 -1.57 -5.26
CA GLU A 15 -23.48 -1.31 -4.15
C GLU A 15 -22.02 -1.42 -4.61
N ILE A 16 -21.64 -2.49 -5.32
CA ILE A 16 -20.27 -2.68 -5.86
C ILE A 16 -19.92 -1.58 -6.88
N SER A 17 -20.87 -1.16 -7.72
CA SER A 17 -20.66 -0.07 -8.69
C SER A 17 -20.44 1.28 -7.98
N SER A 18 -21.15 1.54 -6.89
CA SER A 18 -21.00 2.77 -6.12
C SER A 18 -19.64 2.87 -5.42
N PHE A 19 -19.10 1.76 -4.90
CA PHE A 19 -17.76 1.75 -4.28
C PHE A 19 -16.63 2.03 -5.28
N ASN A 20 -16.75 1.51 -6.50
CA ASN A 20 -15.80 1.79 -7.57
C ASN A 20 -15.96 3.24 -8.08
N SER A 21 -17.20 3.73 -8.20
CA SER A 21 -17.50 5.11 -8.58
C SER A 21 -16.90 6.14 -7.60
N VAL A 22 -17.03 5.92 -6.29
CA VAL A 22 -16.48 6.85 -5.28
C VAL A 22 -14.95 6.82 -5.31
N THR A 23 -14.34 5.64 -5.39
CA THR A 23 -12.88 5.50 -5.42
C THR A 23 -12.30 6.08 -6.72
N ASP A 24 -12.93 5.82 -7.87
CA ASP A 24 -12.52 6.36 -9.16
C ASP A 24 -12.73 7.87 -9.23
N HIS A 25 -13.83 8.40 -8.69
CA HIS A 25 -14.06 9.84 -8.61
C HIS A 25 -13.00 10.51 -7.74
N TYR A 26 -12.68 9.95 -6.58
CA TYR A 26 -11.62 10.46 -5.71
C TYR A 26 -10.24 10.42 -6.39
N ARG A 27 -9.94 9.31 -7.08
CA ARG A 27 -8.72 9.12 -7.85
C ARG A 27 -8.61 10.07 -9.05
N ASN A 28 -9.72 10.39 -9.71
CA ASN A 28 -9.76 11.27 -10.88
C ASN A 28 -9.71 12.75 -10.46
N ILE A 29 -10.33 13.12 -9.33
CA ILE A 29 -10.33 14.50 -8.83
C ILE A 29 -9.06 14.85 -8.06
N MET A 30 -8.62 13.99 -7.15
CA MET A 30 -7.42 14.28 -6.34
C MET A 30 -6.13 13.88 -7.05
N GLY A 31 -6.22 13.04 -8.08
CA GLY A 31 -5.06 12.44 -8.73
C GLY A 31 -4.36 11.44 -7.81
N VAL A 32 -3.62 10.51 -8.41
CA VAL A 32 -2.64 9.73 -7.64
C VAL A 32 -1.34 10.53 -7.58
N PRO A 33 -0.72 10.72 -6.40
CA PRO A 33 0.59 11.33 -6.34
C PRO A 33 1.60 10.44 -7.07
N THR A 34 1.94 10.80 -8.31
CA THR A 34 2.99 10.17 -9.11
C THR A 34 4.37 10.74 -8.80
N GLN A 35 4.43 11.77 -7.95
CA GLN A 35 5.67 12.42 -7.58
C GLN A 35 6.50 11.50 -6.69
N LYS A 36 7.81 11.50 -6.97
CA LYS A 36 8.80 10.77 -6.19
C LYS A 36 8.70 11.21 -4.75
N ILE A 37 8.83 10.26 -3.83
CA ILE A 37 8.76 10.54 -2.39
C ILE A 37 9.85 11.55 -2.02
N ASP A 38 9.42 12.75 -1.64
CA ASP A 38 10.28 13.82 -1.14
C ASP A 38 10.39 13.68 0.39
N MET A 39 11.56 13.22 0.84
CA MET A 39 11.87 13.01 2.26
C MET A 39 11.86 14.31 3.06
N GLU A 40 12.04 15.46 2.41
CA GLU A 40 12.06 16.77 3.07
C GLU A 40 10.65 17.31 3.34
N LYS A 41 9.67 16.93 2.52
CA LYS A 41 8.26 17.30 2.71
C LYS A 41 7.53 16.47 3.76
N MET A 42 8.15 15.40 4.28
CA MET A 42 7.52 14.56 5.30
C MET A 42 7.51 15.20 6.69
N PRO A 43 6.51 14.90 7.53
CA PRO A 43 6.52 15.30 8.93
C PRO A 43 7.72 14.68 9.65
N ARG A 44 8.37 15.46 10.52
CA ARG A 44 9.63 15.12 11.19
C ARG A 44 9.63 13.72 11.81
N ILE A 45 8.53 13.34 12.45
CA ILE A 45 8.40 12.04 13.12
C ILE A 45 8.51 10.86 12.14
N LEU A 46 7.86 11.00 10.98
CA LEU A 46 7.81 9.96 9.96
C LEU A 46 9.16 9.85 9.23
N ARG A 47 9.83 10.99 9.06
CA ARG A 47 11.18 11.04 8.49
C ARG A 47 12.18 10.28 9.36
N TYR A 48 12.18 10.50 10.68
CA TYR A 48 13.08 9.78 11.60
C TYR A 48 12.74 8.29 11.68
N PHE A 49 11.45 7.94 11.71
CA PHE A 49 11.04 6.54 11.66
C PHE A 49 11.54 5.84 10.39
N GLY A 50 11.36 6.47 9.22
CA GLY A 50 11.85 5.96 7.96
C GLY A 50 13.36 5.73 7.95
N TYR A 51 14.14 6.70 8.45
CA TYR A 51 15.59 6.53 8.57
C TYR A 51 15.96 5.42 9.55
N PHE A 52 15.31 5.34 10.72
CA PHE A 52 15.59 4.31 11.71
C PHE A 52 15.36 2.89 11.15
N VAL A 53 14.20 2.67 10.55
CA VAL A 53 13.86 1.38 9.93
C VAL A 53 14.80 1.05 8.79
N PHE A 54 15.07 2.02 7.91
CA PHE A 54 15.97 1.83 6.78
C PHE A 54 17.38 1.48 7.24
N THR A 55 17.89 2.13 8.28
CA THR A 55 19.20 1.82 8.87
C THR A 55 19.24 0.40 9.44
N ILE A 56 18.23 -0.04 10.18
CA ILE A 56 18.18 -1.41 10.72
C ILE A 56 18.19 -2.44 9.59
N ILE A 57 17.36 -2.23 8.55
CA ILE A 57 17.30 -3.13 7.40
C ILE A 57 18.64 -3.15 6.66
N ALA A 58 19.24 -1.98 6.42
CA ALA A 58 20.53 -1.87 5.75
C ALA A 58 21.64 -2.60 6.52
N VAL A 59 21.74 -2.37 7.83
CA VAL A 59 22.74 -3.04 8.70
C VAL A 59 22.48 -4.55 8.77
N GLY A 60 21.23 -4.97 8.95
CA GLY A 60 20.86 -6.38 8.97
C GLY A 60 21.19 -7.09 7.66
N THR A 61 20.90 -6.45 6.53
CA THR A 61 21.23 -6.97 5.19
C THR A 61 22.74 -7.07 4.99
N LEU A 62 23.48 -6.03 5.40
CA LEU A 62 24.95 -6.03 5.33
C LEU A 62 25.55 -7.18 6.14
N LEU A 63 25.12 -7.36 7.39
CA LEU A 63 25.57 -8.46 8.25
C LEU A 63 25.22 -9.83 7.68
N TYR A 64 24.01 -9.97 7.12
CA TYR A 64 23.59 -11.20 6.46
C TYR A 64 24.48 -11.54 5.27
N ILE A 65 24.80 -10.56 4.41
CA ILE A 65 25.71 -10.75 3.28
C ILE A 65 27.10 -11.17 3.76
N VAL A 66 27.64 -10.51 4.79
CA VAL A 66 28.95 -10.85 5.35
C VAL A 66 28.96 -12.28 5.89
N MET A 67 27.93 -12.67 6.66
CA MET A 67 27.80 -14.03 7.19
C MET A 67 27.68 -15.07 6.08
N TYR A 68 26.88 -14.78 5.06
CA TYR A 68 26.71 -15.64 3.90
C TYR A 68 28.04 -15.87 3.17
N ILE A 69 28.82 -14.81 2.98
CA ILE A 69 30.15 -14.88 2.35
C ILE A 69 31.11 -15.71 3.23
N LEU A 70 31.16 -15.45 4.54
CA LEU A 70 32.01 -16.20 5.46
C LEU A 70 31.64 -17.69 5.50
N GLN A 71 30.35 -18.02 5.42
CA GLN A 71 29.88 -19.39 5.32
C GLN A 71 30.25 -20.03 3.98
N PHE A 72 30.20 -19.29 2.88
CA PHE A 72 30.54 -19.80 1.56
C PHE A 72 32.03 -20.16 1.41
N PHE A 73 32.91 -19.42 2.10
CA PHE A 73 34.36 -19.64 2.07
C PHE A 73 34.89 -20.64 3.11
N ARG A 74 34.03 -21.17 3.97
CA ARG A 74 34.38 -22.16 5.01
C ARG A 74 33.89 -23.55 4.63
#